data_AF-A0A245ZWG4-F1
#
_entry.id   AF-A0A245ZWG4-F1
#
_cell.length_a   1.000
_cell.length_b   1.000
_cell.length_c   1.000
_cell.angle_alpha   90.00
_cell.angle_beta   90.00
_cell.angle_gamma   90.00
#
_symmetry.space_group_name_H-M   'P 1'
#
loop_
_entity.id
_entity.type
_entity.pdbx_description
1 polymer ?
#
loop_
_entity_poly.entity_id
_entity_poly.type
_entity_poly.pdbx_seq_one_letter_code
_entity_poly.pdbx_strand_id
1 'polypeptide(L)'
;MHDADGPLWCRNGIKVRVAGVQAPDFQSSAPCRLHDLNYVCDDAKARASQRIAARLVLGKALNCRPVGRSYQRVVARCTLPDGRSLSCALIAAGAASRWDNYWRRYKMGECR
;
A
#
# COMPACT_ATOMS: atom_id res chain seq x y z
N MET A 1 9.22 1.75 -5.21
CA MET A 1 7.82 1.43 -4.85
C MET A 1 6.98 1.47 -6.13
N HIS A 2 6.04 0.53 -6.34
CA HIS A 2 5.22 0.48 -7.57
C HIS A 2 4.15 1.57 -7.53
N ASP A 3 3.29 1.50 -6.51
CA ASP A 3 2.30 2.50 -6.09
C ASP A 3 2.29 2.55 -4.54
N ALA A 4 1.39 3.31 -3.93
CA ALA A 4 1.36 3.45 -2.47
C ALA A 4 1.07 2.17 -1.70
N ASP A 5 0.38 1.21 -2.31
CA ASP A 5 -0.11 0.03 -1.64
C ASP A 5 0.89 -1.14 -1.75
N GLY A 6 1.77 -1.08 -2.76
CA GLY A 6 3.03 -1.79 -2.83
C GLY A 6 3.33 -2.46 -4.20
N PRO A 7 4.45 -3.19 -4.29
CA PRO A 7 5.32 -3.53 -3.19
C PRO A 7 6.25 -2.39 -2.76
N LEU A 8 6.48 -2.30 -1.44
CA LEU A 8 7.67 -1.71 -0.85
C LEU A 8 8.84 -2.65 -1.10
N TRP A 9 9.94 -2.15 -1.64
CA TRP A 9 11.18 -2.91 -1.76
C TRP A 9 12.09 -2.55 -0.60
N CYS A 10 12.16 -3.45 0.38
CA CYS A 10 12.98 -3.26 1.57
C CYS A 10 14.44 -3.66 1.29
N ARG A 11 15.40 -3.02 1.97
CA ARG A 11 16.84 -3.32 1.83
C ARG A 11 17.19 -4.77 2.14
N ASN A 12 16.43 -5.42 3.02
CA ASN A 12 16.59 -6.84 3.38
C ASN A 12 16.00 -7.81 2.33
N GLY A 13 15.64 -7.33 1.14
CA GLY A 13 15.09 -8.13 0.04
C GLY A 13 13.60 -8.45 0.15
N ILE A 14 12.95 -8.14 1.27
CA ILE A 14 11.52 -8.41 1.46
C ILE A 14 10.70 -7.42 0.62
N LYS A 15 9.75 -7.95 -0.16
CA LYS A 15 8.73 -7.18 -0.85
C LYS A 15 7.45 -7.13 0.00
N VAL A 16 7.04 -5.94 0.42
CA VAL A 16 5.89 -5.75 1.30
C VAL A 16 4.71 -5.13 0.56
N ARG A 17 3.52 -5.74 0.66
CA ARG A 17 2.23 -5.12 0.33
C ARG A 17 1.64 -4.53 1.62
N VAL A 18 1.32 -3.24 1.61
CA VAL A 18 0.72 -2.55 2.76
C VAL A 18 -0.69 -3.11 3.00
N ALA A 19 -0.94 -3.60 4.21
CA ALA A 19 -2.21 -4.25 4.53
C ALA A 19 -3.41 -3.29 4.51
N GLY A 20 -4.53 -3.78 4.00
CA GLY A 20 -5.85 -3.15 4.15
C GLY A 20 -6.14 -1.97 3.22
N VAL A 21 -5.21 -1.58 2.35
CA VAL A 21 -5.38 -0.42 1.47
C VAL A 21 -5.18 -0.79 0.01
N GLN A 22 -5.75 0.02 -0.87
CA GLN A 22 -5.62 -0.08 -2.32
C GLN A 22 -5.23 1.28 -2.91
N ALA A 23 -4.19 1.30 -3.75
CA ALA A 23 -3.77 2.48 -4.49
C ALA A 23 -4.41 2.50 -5.88
N PRO A 24 -4.52 3.68 -6.52
CA PRO A 24 -4.74 3.75 -7.95
C PRO A 24 -3.63 3.02 -8.70
N ASP A 25 -4.03 2.20 -9.66
CA ASP A 25 -3.17 1.37 -10.49
C ASP A 25 -2.88 2.05 -11.84
N PHE A 26 -1.71 1.76 -12.39
CA PHE A 26 -1.39 2.14 -13.77
C PHE A 26 -2.31 1.42 -14.74
N GLN A 27 -2.71 2.05 -15.84
CA GLN A 27 -3.54 1.41 -16.87
C GLN A 27 -2.85 0.18 -17.46
N SER A 28 -1.53 0.18 -17.46
CA SER A 28 -0.70 -0.94 -17.88
C SER A 28 -0.63 -2.08 -16.86
N SER A 29 -1.26 -2.00 -15.68
CA SER A 29 -1.25 -3.09 -14.69
C SER A 29 -2.22 -4.21 -15.08
N ALA A 30 -1.99 -5.43 -14.57
CA ALA A 30 -2.83 -6.59 -14.87
C ALA A 30 -4.33 -6.39 -14.53
N PRO A 31 -4.73 -5.92 -13.32
CA PRO A 31 -6.15 -5.71 -13.02
C PRO A 31 -6.80 -4.68 -13.96
N CYS A 32 -6.07 -3.65 -14.36
CA CYS A 32 -6.57 -2.64 -15.28
C CYS A 32 -6.74 -3.17 -16.71
N ARG A 33 -5.79 -3.95 -17.23
CA ARG A 33 -5.95 -4.61 -18.54
C ARG A 33 -7.10 -5.63 -18.56
N LEU A 34 -7.41 -6.22 -17.40
CA LEU A 34 -8.52 -7.15 -17.22
C LEU A 34 -9.86 -6.44 -16.94
N HIS A 35 -9.88 -5.11 -16.92
CA HIS A 35 -11.08 -4.30 -16.63
C HIS A 35 -11.74 -4.65 -15.28
N ASP A 36 -10.94 -4.97 -14.27
CA ASP A 36 -11.44 -5.24 -12.93
C ASP A 36 -11.96 -3.95 -12.29
N LEU A 37 -13.28 -3.85 -12.15
CA LEU A 37 -13.98 -2.67 -11.61
C LEU A 37 -13.68 -2.42 -10.12
N ASN A 38 -13.02 -3.36 -9.43
CA ASN A 38 -12.57 -3.14 -8.06
C ASN A 38 -11.30 -2.28 -7.98
N TYR A 39 -10.68 -1.91 -9.12
CA TYR A 39 -9.45 -1.12 -9.16
C TYR A 39 -9.68 0.24 -9.80
N VAL A 40 -9.01 1.26 -9.25
CA VAL A 40 -8.97 2.59 -9.87
C VAL A 40 -7.81 2.63 -10.85
N CYS A 41 -8.12 2.62 -12.14
CA CYS A 41 -7.13 2.60 -13.22
C CYS A 41 -6.90 4.01 -13.79
N ASP A 42 -5.87 4.70 -13.29
CA ASP A 42 -5.56 6.07 -13.67
C ASP A 42 -4.06 6.34 -13.47
N ASP A 43 -3.37 6.53 -14.59
CA ASP A 43 -1.92 6.70 -14.66
C ASP A 43 -1.41 7.95 -13.93
N ALA A 44 -2.19 9.03 -13.92
CA ALA A 44 -1.83 10.26 -13.22
C ALA A 44 -1.99 10.08 -11.70
N LYS A 45 -3.08 9.46 -11.27
CA LYS A 45 -3.32 9.14 -9.85
C LYS A 45 -2.33 8.10 -9.32
N ALA A 46 -1.98 7.08 -10.11
CA ALA A 46 -0.98 6.09 -9.75
C ALA A 46 0.40 6.74 -9.52
N ARG A 47 0.83 7.65 -10.40
CA ARG A 47 2.06 8.43 -10.21
C ARG A 47 2.02 9.33 -8.98
N ALA A 48 0.89 10.00 -8.73
CA ALA A 48 0.72 10.84 -7.54
C ALA A 48 0.81 9.99 -6.25
N SER A 49 0.11 8.87 -6.23
CA SER A 49 0.13 7.85 -5.16
C SER A 49 1.56 7.38 -4.87
N GLN A 50 2.30 6.97 -5.90
CA GLN A 50 3.68 6.54 -5.80
C GLN A 50 4.59 7.62 -5.19
N ARG A 51 4.46 8.88 -5.62
CA ARG A 51 5.27 10.00 -5.10
C ARG A 51 4.98 10.30 -3.63
N ILE A 52 3.71 10.29 -3.23
CA ILE A 52 3.31 10.52 -1.84
C ILE A 52 3.88 9.43 -0.93
N ALA A 53 3.68 8.18 -1.32
CA ALA A 53 4.13 7.05 -0.54
C ALA A 53 5.66 6.96 -0.49
N ALA A 54 6.37 7.32 -1.56
CA ALA A 54 7.83 7.44 -1.58
C ALA A 54 8.33 8.44 -0.52
N ARG A 55 7.72 9.62 -0.38
CA ARG A 55 8.07 10.60 0.67
C ARG A 55 7.86 10.06 2.09
N LEU A 56 6.86 9.20 2.26
CA LEU A 56 6.55 8.61 3.56
C LEU A 56 7.53 7.49 3.94
N VAL A 57 8.03 6.70 2.99
CA VAL A 57 8.77 5.46 3.33
C VAL A 57 10.24 5.42 2.91
N LEU A 58 10.66 6.18 1.88
CA LEU A 58 12.03 6.07 1.38
C LEU A 58 13.03 6.53 2.44
N GLY A 59 14.10 5.75 2.61
CA GLY A 59 15.14 5.99 3.60
C GLY A 59 14.72 5.77 5.06
N LYS A 60 13.49 5.30 5.32
CA LYS A 60 12.99 5.08 6.68
C LYS A 60 13.01 3.60 7.06
N ALA A 61 13.32 3.33 8.32
CA ALA A 61 13.12 2.01 8.92
C ALA A 61 11.66 1.86 9.35
N LEU A 62 10.94 0.94 8.72
CA LEU A 62 9.55 0.63 9.07
C LEU A 62 9.51 -0.56 10.03
N ASN A 63 8.61 -0.54 11.01
CA ASN A 63 8.26 -1.73 11.78
C ASN A 63 7.05 -2.40 11.13
N CYS A 64 7.25 -3.56 10.50
CA CYS A 64 6.20 -4.28 9.78
C CYS A 64 5.89 -5.62 10.46
N ARG A 65 4.63 -5.81 10.85
CA ARG A 65 4.09 -7.09 11.33
C ARG A 65 3.37 -7.82 10.19
N PRO A 66 3.81 -9.02 9.78
CA PRO A 66 3.18 -9.77 8.71
C PRO A 66 1.76 -10.22 9.11
N VAL A 67 0.83 -10.17 8.16
CA VAL A 67 -0.58 -10.59 8.34
C VAL A 67 -1.06 -11.50 7.21
N GLY A 68 -0.24 -11.74 6.19
CA GLY A 68 -0.58 -12.63 5.09
C GLY A 68 0.46 -12.64 3.97
N ARG A 69 0.09 -13.24 2.84
CA ARG A 69 0.91 -13.30 1.62
C ARG A 69 0.07 -12.94 0.41
N SER A 70 0.70 -12.33 -0.61
CA SER A 70 0.08 -12.01 -1.89
C SER A 70 1.13 -12.16 -2.99
N TYR A 71 1.00 -13.22 -3.80
CA TYR A 71 2.03 -13.65 -4.74
C TYR A 71 3.40 -13.79 -4.03
N GLN A 72 4.46 -13.21 -4.58
CA GLN A 72 5.81 -13.20 -4.00
C GLN A 72 6.03 -12.08 -2.98
N ARG A 73 4.97 -11.59 -2.32
CA ARG A 73 5.02 -10.47 -1.36
C ARG A 73 4.48 -10.89 0.01
N VAL A 74 5.04 -10.30 1.05
CA VAL A 74 4.48 -10.34 2.40
C VAL A 74 3.44 -9.23 2.51
N VAL A 75 2.23 -9.55 2.96
CA VAL A 75 1.24 -8.52 3.33
C VAL A 75 1.48 -8.16 4.80
N ALA A 76 1.68 -6.88 5.11
CA ALA A 76 2.05 -6.46 6.47
C ALA A 76 1.37 -5.18 6.92
N ARG A 77 1.10 -5.09 8.23
CA ARG A 77 0.80 -3.84 8.92
C ARG A 77 2.13 -3.18 9.25
N CYS A 78 2.35 -1.98 8.74
CA CYS A 78 3.60 -1.25 8.94
C CYS A 78 3.38 0.04 9.70
N THR A 79 4.33 0.36 10.57
CA THR A 79 4.38 1.60 11.35
C THR A 79 5.59 2.43 10.90
N LEU A 80 5.36 3.73 10.73
CA LEU A 80 6.41 4.72 10.45
C LEU A 80 7.29 4.95 11.70
N PRO A 81 8.49 5.54 11.55
CA PRO A 81 9.37 5.84 12.69
C PRO A 81 8.73 6.72 13.77
N ASP A 82 7.76 7.56 13.38
CA ASP A 82 7.01 8.46 14.28
C ASP A 82 5.81 7.78 14.95
N GLY A 83 5.64 6.47 14.79
CA GLY A 83 4.57 5.69 15.42
C GLY A 83 3.25 5.64 14.64
N ARG A 84 3.09 6.40 13.55
CA ARG A 84 1.87 6.37 12.74
C ARG A 84 1.71 5.09 11.95
N SER A 85 0.48 4.64 11.76
CA SER A 85 0.14 3.54 10.84
C SER A 85 0.39 3.97 9.39
N LEU A 86 1.18 3.21 8.63
CA LEU A 86 1.45 3.51 7.22
C LEU A 86 0.16 3.49 6.40
N SER A 87 -0.71 2.49 6.60
CA SER A 87 -2.00 2.40 5.90
C SER A 87 -2.84 3.66 6.11
N CYS A 88 -2.86 4.19 7.32
CA CYS A 88 -3.61 5.41 7.65
C CYS A 88 -2.96 6.67 7.10
N ALA A 89 -1.64 6.77 7.18
CA ALA A 89 -0.90 7.87 6.58
C ALA A 89 -1.12 7.96 5.06
N LEU A 90 -1.21 6.82 4.38
CA LEU A 90 -1.51 6.77 2.94
C LEU A 90 -2.94 7.21 2.62
N ILE A 91 -3.92 6.79 3.43
CA ILE A 91 -5.32 7.24 3.28
C ILE A 91 -5.44 8.74 3.51
N ALA A 92 -4.90 9.22 4.64
CA ALA A 92 -4.94 10.64 4.99
C ALA A 92 -4.25 11.53 3.95
N ALA A 93 -3.21 11.03 3.29
CA ALA A 93 -2.51 11.74 2.22
C ALA A 93 -3.16 11.59 0.84
N GLY A 94 -4.28 10.87 0.70
CA GLY A 94 -4.96 10.63 -0.59
C GLY A 94 -4.19 9.71 -1.55
N ALA A 95 -3.23 8.94 -1.04
CA ALA A 95 -2.40 8.04 -1.84
C ALA A 95 -3.02 6.65 -2.01
N ALA A 96 -3.92 6.25 -1.10
CA ALA A 96 -4.63 4.99 -1.16
C ALA A 96 -6.02 5.11 -0.52
N SER A 97 -6.92 4.21 -0.87
CA SER A 97 -8.23 4.06 -0.24
C SER A 97 -8.23 2.87 0.70
N ARG A 98 -9.09 2.93 1.72
CA ARG A 98 -9.37 1.77 2.57
C ARG A 98 -10.03 0.68 1.73
N TRP A 99 -9.50 -0.54 1.81
CA TRP A 99 -10.03 -1.70 1.11
C TRP A 99 -10.77 -2.60 2.09
N ASP A 100 -12.08 -2.37 2.26
CA ASP A 100 -12.84 -2.84 3.43
C ASP A 100 -12.76 -4.35 3.72
N ASN A 101 -12.80 -5.19 2.68
CA ASN A 101 -12.69 -6.63 2.86
C ASN A 101 -11.33 -7.01 3.48
N TYR A 102 -10.25 -6.38 3.02
CA TYR A 102 -8.91 -6.62 3.55
C TYR A 102 -8.66 -5.87 4.86
N TRP A 103 -9.26 -4.69 5.06
CA TRP A 103 -9.20 -3.94 6.31
C TRP A 103 -9.74 -4.77 7.48
N ARG A 104 -10.91 -5.41 7.28
CA ARG A 104 -11.51 -6.33 8.24
C ARG A 104 -10.67 -7.60 8.39
N ARG A 105 -10.31 -8.25 7.28
CA ARG A 105 -9.53 -9.50 7.27
C ARG A 105 -8.22 -9.38 8.05
N TYR A 106 -7.50 -8.27 7.88
CA TYR A 106 -6.21 -8.04 8.52
C TYR A 106 -6.31 -7.33 9.88
N LYS A 107 -7.52 -7.15 10.40
CA LYS A 107 -7.79 -6.53 11.71
C LYS A 107 -7.01 -5.21 11.85
N MET A 108 -7.20 -4.31 10.89
CA MET A 108 -6.42 -3.06 10.80
C MET A 108 -6.70 -2.10 11.96
N GLY A 109 -7.90 -2.17 12.57
CA GLY A 109 -8.31 -1.25 13.63
C GLY A 109 -8.69 0.13 13.10
N GLU A 110 -8.77 1.11 14.00
CA GLU A 110 -8.99 2.51 13.66
C GLU A 110 -7.69 3.20 13.27
N CYS A 111 -7.81 4.25 12.46
CA CYS A 111 -6.66 5.08 12.14
C CYS A 111 -6.23 5.93 13.32
N ARG A 112 -4.92 5.86 13.63
CA ARG A 112 -4.22 6.67 14.62
C ARG A 112 -3.07 7.38 13.95
#